data_AF-A0A1S8ACH7-F1
#
_entry.id   AF-A0A1S8ACH7-F1
#
_cell.length_a   1.000
_cell.length_b   1.000
_cell.length_c   1.000
_cell.angle_alpha   90.00
_cell.angle_beta   90.00
_cell.angle_gamma   90.00
#
_symmetry.space_group_name_H-M   'P 1'
#
loop_
_entity.id
_entity.type
_entity.pdbx_description
1 polymer ?
#
loop_
_entity_poly.entity_id
_entity_poly.type
_entity_poly.pdbx_seq_one_letter_code
_entity_poly.pdbx_strand_id
1 'polypeptide(L)'
;ETAHSKLKRQLCSSQGNFVTLWTKLHSLVELQHTKIKASFEKSLTTVQHSFTPSVFKELRGLVARNALDMILSESKRADLIGIDISACGCVVRHTYGLPCAHEIAEYKREGRPIPLDSVHLHWRKLDLVCTSYEKSAELSCTPVKAKTRGRPSQKLDKSTRRDPSRFEYVVSAQDNHSPDIMSSSTTFHLIFW
;
A
#
# COMPACT_ATOMS: atom_id res chain seq x y z
N GLU A 1 8.01 4.91 -8.76
CA GLU A 1 7.79 4.71 -10.22
C GLU A 1 8.88 3.86 -10.89
N THR A 2 9.22 2.68 -10.36
CA THR A 2 10.36 1.86 -10.83
C THR A 2 10.01 0.39 -11.08
N ALA A 3 9.01 -0.16 -10.38
CA ALA A 3 8.47 -1.48 -10.67
C ALA A 3 7.58 -1.48 -11.92
N HIS A 4 6.77 -0.43 -12.08
CA HIS A 4 5.86 -0.25 -13.21
C HIS A 4 6.61 -0.14 -14.55
N SER A 5 7.70 0.64 -14.61
CA SER A 5 8.54 0.77 -15.81
C SER A 5 9.27 -0.53 -16.16
N LYS A 6 9.77 -1.27 -15.16
CA LYS A 6 10.37 -2.61 -15.36
C LYS A 6 9.38 -3.61 -15.92
N LEU A 7 8.16 -3.65 -15.37
CA LEU A 7 7.09 -4.52 -15.84
C LEU A 7 6.66 -4.15 -17.27
N LYS A 8 6.42 -2.86 -17.53
CA LYS A 8 6.02 -2.35 -18.85
C LYS A 8 7.07 -2.67 -19.92
N ARG A 9 8.36 -2.50 -19.61
CA ARG A 9 9.46 -2.88 -20.52
C ARG A 9 9.43 -4.36 -20.92
N GLN A 10 8.99 -5.24 -20.02
CA GLN A 10 8.91 -6.68 -20.27
C GLN A 10 7.62 -7.08 -21.01
N LEU A 11 6.54 -6.33 -20.82
CA LEU A 11 5.25 -6.54 -21.49
C LEU A 11 5.18 -5.93 -22.89
N CYS A 12 5.89 -4.83 -23.15
CA CYS A 12 5.85 -4.11 -24.42
C CYS A 12 6.60 -4.80 -25.59
N SER A 13 7.13 -6.01 -25.42
CA SER A 13 7.65 -6.76 -26.58
C SER A 13 6.47 -7.40 -27.33
N SER A 14 6.15 -6.88 -28.51
CA SER A 14 5.10 -7.42 -29.41
C SER A 14 5.41 -8.81 -30.00
N GLN A 15 6.51 -9.46 -29.58
CA GLN A 15 7.03 -10.72 -30.11
C GLN A 15 6.72 -11.97 -29.25
N GLY A 16 5.94 -11.86 -28.17
CA GLY A 16 5.68 -12.99 -27.25
C GLY A 16 4.25 -13.53 -27.33
N ASN A 17 4.09 -14.87 -27.39
CA ASN A 17 2.81 -15.52 -27.12
C ASN A 17 2.50 -15.52 -25.61
N PHE A 18 1.25 -15.79 -25.24
CA PHE A 18 0.81 -15.77 -23.83
C PHE A 18 1.70 -16.63 -22.91
N VAL A 19 2.10 -17.83 -23.36
CA VAL A 19 2.94 -18.75 -22.58
C VAL A 19 4.31 -18.13 -22.29
N THR A 20 4.94 -17.51 -23.29
CA THR A 20 6.23 -16.83 -23.10
C THR A 20 6.12 -15.60 -22.19
N LEU A 21 5.01 -14.86 -22.27
CA LEU A 21 4.75 -13.72 -21.38
C LEU A 21 4.53 -14.17 -19.94
N TRP A 22 3.73 -15.21 -19.73
CA TRP A 22 3.48 -15.80 -18.41
C TRP A 22 4.78 -16.29 -17.77
N THR A 23 5.62 -17.01 -18.52
CA THR A 23 6.91 -17.52 -18.01
C THR A 23 7.83 -16.37 -17.57
N LYS A 24 7.86 -15.27 -18.31
CA LYS A 24 8.61 -14.06 -17.94
C LYS A 24 8.04 -13.41 -16.68
N LEU A 25 6.72 -13.29 -16.55
CA LEU A 25 6.10 -12.72 -15.35
C LEU A 25 6.34 -13.61 -14.12
N HIS A 26 6.17 -14.93 -14.26
CA HIS A 26 6.39 -15.90 -13.20
C HIS A 26 7.82 -15.81 -12.66
N SER A 27 8.82 -15.86 -13.56
CA SER A 27 10.23 -15.74 -13.17
C SER A 27 10.57 -14.41 -12.48
N LEU A 28 9.92 -13.30 -12.88
CA LEU A 28 10.09 -12.02 -12.18
C LEU A 28 9.51 -12.04 -10.76
N VAL A 29 8.34 -12.66 -10.58
CA VAL A 29 7.72 -12.83 -9.26
C VAL A 29 8.58 -13.74 -8.38
N GLU A 30 9.06 -14.87 -8.90
CA GLU A 30 9.97 -15.78 -8.19
C GLU A 30 11.28 -15.09 -7.79
N LEU A 31 11.82 -14.26 -8.68
CA LEU A 31 13.02 -13.48 -8.39
C LEU A 31 12.77 -12.46 -7.27
N GLN A 32 11.61 -11.78 -7.26
CA GLN A 32 11.25 -10.88 -6.17
C GLN A 32 11.05 -11.63 -4.86
N HIS A 33 10.38 -12.78 -4.89
CA HIS A 33 10.19 -13.64 -3.73
C HIS A 33 11.54 -14.07 -3.14
N THR A 34 12.46 -14.52 -3.99
CA THR A 34 13.81 -14.92 -3.60
C THR A 34 14.57 -13.74 -2.98
N LYS A 35 14.46 -12.53 -3.54
CA LYS A 35 15.11 -11.32 -3.00
C LYS A 35 14.59 -10.95 -1.62
N ILE A 36 13.28 -11.02 -1.41
CA ILE A 36 12.67 -10.73 -0.11
C ILE A 36 13.13 -11.78 0.91
N LYS A 37 13.05 -13.06 0.54
CA LYS A 37 13.49 -14.16 1.40
C LYS A 37 14.96 -14.02 1.82
N ALA A 38 15.86 -13.78 0.85
CA ALA A 38 17.27 -13.56 1.13
C ALA A 38 17.52 -12.33 2.02
N SER A 39 16.73 -11.26 1.86
CA SER A 39 16.80 -10.08 2.73
C SER A 39 16.39 -10.39 4.18
N PHE A 40 15.36 -11.22 4.37
CA PHE A 40 14.95 -11.67 5.69
C PHE A 40 15.99 -12.59 6.33
N GLU A 41 16.50 -13.58 5.61
CA GLU A 41 17.58 -14.45 6.08
C GLU A 41 18.82 -13.63 6.50
N LYS A 42 19.18 -12.61 5.73
CA LYS A 42 20.27 -11.67 6.10
C LYS A 42 19.94 -10.83 7.34
N SER A 43 18.68 -10.53 7.59
CA SER A 43 18.24 -9.84 8.81
C SER A 43 18.34 -10.75 10.04
N LEU A 44 18.07 -12.04 9.87
CA LEU A 44 18.17 -13.06 10.93
C LEU A 44 19.62 -13.44 11.27
N THR A 45 20.47 -13.62 10.26
CA THR A 45 21.78 -14.27 10.41
C THR A 45 22.93 -13.30 10.67
N THR A 46 22.84 -12.06 10.17
CA THR A 46 23.98 -11.13 10.18
C THR A 46 23.87 -10.13 11.32
N VAL A 47 24.68 -10.31 12.36
CA VAL A 47 24.88 -9.30 13.41
C VAL A 47 25.91 -8.28 12.91
N GLN A 48 25.46 -7.10 12.48
CA GLN A 48 26.40 -6.00 12.17
C GLN A 48 26.97 -5.42 13.46
N HIS A 49 28.24 -5.00 13.42
CA HIS A 49 28.94 -4.37 14.55
C HIS A 49 28.22 -3.11 15.07
N SER A 50 27.52 -2.37 14.21
CA SER A 50 26.69 -1.21 14.56
C SER A 50 25.58 -1.53 15.57
N PHE A 51 25.14 -2.78 15.65
CA PHE A 51 24.10 -3.24 16.58
C PHE A 51 24.66 -3.94 17.82
N THR A 52 25.99 -4.00 17.99
CA THR A 52 26.67 -4.57 19.17
C THR A 52 26.34 -3.91 20.51
N PRO A 53 25.95 -2.62 20.59
CA PRO A 53 25.53 -2.02 21.87
C PRO A 53 24.38 -2.79 22.54
N SER A 54 24.42 -2.87 23.87
CA SER A 54 23.46 -3.63 24.70
C SER A 54 22.01 -3.18 24.49
N VAL A 55 21.81 -1.91 24.14
CA VAL A 55 20.50 -1.33 23.85
C VAL A 55 19.73 -2.07 22.75
N PHE A 56 20.42 -2.72 21.80
CA PHE A 56 19.82 -3.48 20.70
C PHE A 56 19.69 -4.98 20.97
N LYS A 57 20.15 -5.49 22.12
CA LYS A 57 20.31 -6.92 22.37
C LYS A 57 19.05 -7.74 22.08
N GLU A 58 17.89 -7.23 22.46
CA GLU A 58 16.59 -7.90 22.28
C GLU A 58 16.02 -7.80 20.86
N LEU A 59 16.52 -6.89 20.04
CA LEU A 59 15.99 -6.69 18.68
C LEU A 59 16.76 -7.49 17.63
N ARG A 60 18.00 -7.91 17.95
CA ARG A 60 18.89 -8.61 17.02
C ARG A 60 18.26 -9.93 16.57
N GLY A 61 18.18 -10.13 15.26
CA GLY A 61 17.64 -11.36 14.67
C GLY A 61 16.13 -11.53 14.82
N LEU A 62 15.42 -10.56 15.41
CA LEU A 62 13.96 -10.59 15.57
C LEU A 62 13.25 -9.45 14.85
N VAL A 63 14.00 -8.42 14.44
CA VAL A 63 13.48 -7.22 13.77
C VAL A 63 14.12 -7.06 12.39
N ALA A 64 13.34 -6.56 11.44
CA ALA A 64 13.79 -6.30 10.08
C ALA A 64 14.96 -5.30 10.06
N ARG A 65 15.92 -5.54 9.17
CA ARG A 65 17.15 -4.72 9.08
C ARG A 65 16.87 -3.24 8.85
N ASN A 66 15.90 -2.92 7.99
CA ASN A 66 15.51 -1.54 7.74
C ASN A 66 14.96 -0.84 8.99
N ALA A 67 14.16 -1.53 9.82
CA ALA A 67 13.74 -1.00 11.11
C ALA A 67 14.92 -0.79 12.06
N LEU A 68 15.86 -1.74 12.12
CA LEU A 68 17.08 -1.60 12.93
C LEU A 68 17.90 -0.37 12.51
N ASP A 69 18.04 -0.10 11.20
CA ASP A 69 18.74 1.08 10.69
C ASP A 69 18.05 2.39 11.10
N MET A 70 16.71 2.41 11.12
CA MET A 70 15.92 3.55 11.60
C MET A 70 16.06 3.76 13.10
N ILE A 71 15.95 2.69 13.90
CA ILE A 71 16.15 2.75 15.36
C ILE A 71 17.59 3.18 15.68
N LEU A 72 18.58 2.75 14.91
CA LEU A 72 19.97 3.21 15.08
C LEU A 72 20.12 4.70 14.83
N SER A 73 19.44 5.23 13.82
CA SER A 73 19.43 6.67 13.54
C SER A 73 18.78 7.45 14.69
N GLU A 74 17.66 6.97 15.21
CA GLU A 74 17.01 7.54 16.40
C GLU A 74 17.87 7.40 17.66
N SER A 75 18.60 6.30 17.81
CA SER A 75 19.52 6.09 18.93
C SER A 75 20.68 7.08 18.93
N LYS A 76 21.19 7.47 17.77
CA LYS A 76 22.20 8.55 17.66
C LYS A 76 21.59 9.91 17.97
N ARG A 77 20.36 10.16 17.53
CA ARG A 77 19.62 11.39 17.84
C ARG A 77 19.33 11.50 19.34
N ALA A 78 19.05 10.38 19.99
CA ALA A 78 18.83 10.29 21.44
C ALA A 78 20.03 10.81 22.26
N ASP A 79 21.26 10.64 21.76
CA ASP A 79 22.46 11.14 22.42
C ASP A 79 22.54 12.68 22.41
N LEU A 80 21.81 13.36 21.52
CA LEU A 80 21.77 14.82 21.40
C LEU A 80 20.62 15.44 22.19
N ILE A 81 19.42 14.87 22.07
CA ILE A 81 18.19 15.46 22.65
C ILE A 81 17.88 14.93 24.06
N GLY A 82 18.44 13.77 24.43
CA GLY A 82 18.11 13.09 25.67
C GLY A 82 16.63 12.72 25.76
N ILE A 83 16.05 12.94 26.95
CA ILE A 83 14.65 12.60 27.27
C ILE A 83 13.65 13.72 26.97
N ASP A 84 14.07 14.79 26.30
CA ASP A 84 13.15 15.89 25.96
C ASP A 84 12.14 15.47 24.88
N ILE A 85 10.89 15.30 25.31
CA ILE A 85 9.77 14.92 24.45
C ILE A 85 9.47 16.01 23.41
N SER A 86 9.64 17.29 23.79
CA SER A 86 9.39 18.43 22.90
C SER A 86 10.37 18.43 21.73
N ALA A 87 11.68 18.34 22.01
CA ALA A 87 12.71 18.23 20.96
C ALA A 87 12.62 16.91 20.18
N CYS A 88 12.06 15.85 20.75
CA CYS A 88 11.93 14.57 20.08
C CYS A 88 10.94 14.59 18.92
N GLY A 89 9.77 15.20 19.11
CA GLY A 89 8.68 15.26 18.12
C GLY A 89 8.02 13.92 17.74
N CYS A 90 8.56 12.79 18.24
CA CYS A 90 7.98 11.43 18.18
C CYS A 90 7.54 10.94 16.78
N VAL A 91 8.04 11.53 15.69
CA VAL A 91 7.61 11.22 14.33
C VAL A 91 7.74 9.73 14.02
N VAL A 92 8.90 9.14 14.32
CA VAL A 92 9.19 7.73 14.05
C VAL A 92 8.24 6.79 14.79
N ARG A 93 7.83 7.15 16.02
CA ARG A 93 6.86 6.40 16.81
C ARG A 93 5.49 6.41 16.15
N HIS A 94 5.03 7.57 15.68
CA HIS A 94 3.71 7.71 15.07
C HIS A 94 3.62 7.16 13.65
N THR A 95 4.67 7.30 12.84
CA THR A 95 4.63 6.91 11.42
C THR A 95 5.00 5.46 11.19
N TYR A 96 5.94 4.92 11.98
CA TYR A 96 6.47 3.57 11.77
C TYR A 96 6.19 2.64 12.93
N GLY A 97 5.70 3.12 14.08
CA GLY A 97 5.51 2.28 15.26
C GLY A 97 6.82 1.76 15.83
N LEU A 98 7.91 2.52 15.69
CA LEU A 98 9.24 2.21 16.19
C LEU A 98 9.57 3.13 17.40
N PRO A 99 10.45 2.71 18.32
CA PRO A 99 10.88 3.57 19.41
C PRO A 99 11.57 4.83 18.86
N CYS A 100 11.17 5.99 19.37
CA CYS A 100 11.74 7.27 18.98
C CYS A 100 12.86 7.71 19.95
N ALA A 101 13.58 8.76 19.57
CA ALA A 101 14.81 9.18 20.27
C ALA A 101 14.65 9.38 21.79
N HIS A 102 13.58 10.03 22.29
CA HIS A 102 13.43 10.22 23.74
C HIS A 102 13.22 8.90 24.51
N GLU A 103 12.45 7.95 23.94
CA GLU A 103 12.24 6.63 24.52
C GLU A 103 13.55 5.84 24.55
N ILE A 104 14.33 5.93 23.47
CA ILE A 104 15.65 5.29 23.41
C ILE A 104 16.62 5.92 24.43
N ALA A 105 16.60 7.23 24.62
CA ALA A 105 17.38 7.90 25.64
C ALA A 105 17.00 7.42 27.05
N GLU A 106 15.70 7.22 27.30
CA GLU A 106 15.21 6.66 28.55
C GLU A 106 15.71 5.23 28.78
N TYR A 107 15.62 4.35 27.79
CA TYR A 107 16.18 2.99 27.89
C TYR A 107 17.69 2.99 28.17
N LYS A 108 18.44 3.87 27.50
CA LYS A 108 19.89 4.04 27.74
C LYS A 108 20.16 4.51 29.18
N ARG A 109 19.40 5.48 29.67
CA ARG A 109 19.51 6.02 31.04
C ARG A 109 19.23 4.95 32.10
N GLU A 110 18.25 4.08 31.84
CA GLU A 110 17.89 2.96 32.71
C GLU A 110 18.84 1.75 32.55
N GLY A 111 19.78 1.80 31.60
CA GLY A 111 20.71 0.72 31.33
C GLY A 111 20.05 -0.55 30.77
N ARG A 112 18.83 -0.45 30.22
CA ARG A 112 18.09 -1.59 29.69
C ARG A 112 18.10 -1.64 28.16
N PRO A 113 17.96 -2.83 27.56
CA PRO A 113 17.68 -2.94 26.13
C PRO A 113 16.33 -2.34 25.75
N ILE A 114 16.20 -1.95 24.48
CA ILE A 114 14.92 -1.60 23.87
C ILE A 114 14.05 -2.86 23.87
N PRO A 115 12.88 -2.85 24.53
CA PRO A 115 11.99 -4.02 24.56
C PRO A 115 11.51 -4.35 23.15
N LEU A 116 11.46 -5.64 22.81
CA LEU A 116 10.87 -6.06 21.53
C LEU A 116 9.43 -5.54 21.37
N ASP A 117 8.69 -5.45 22.47
CA ASP A 117 7.31 -4.96 22.50
C ASP A 117 7.12 -3.52 22.06
N SER A 118 8.18 -2.71 22.13
CA SER A 118 8.17 -1.34 21.64
C SER A 118 8.20 -1.23 20.11
N VAL A 119 8.48 -2.32 19.38
CA VAL A 119 8.59 -2.34 17.91
C VAL A 119 7.31 -2.92 17.31
N HIS A 120 6.63 -2.22 16.41
CA HIS A 120 5.39 -2.73 15.80
C HIS A 120 5.54 -4.10 15.12
N LEU A 121 4.51 -4.94 15.19
CA LEU A 121 4.51 -6.34 14.70
C LEU A 121 4.94 -6.47 13.22
N HIS A 122 4.58 -5.48 12.40
CA HIS A 122 5.00 -5.38 11.00
C HIS A 122 6.51 -5.60 10.81
N TRP A 123 7.33 -5.03 11.69
CA TRP A 123 8.79 -5.11 11.60
C TRP A 123 9.37 -6.38 12.20
N ARG A 124 8.58 -7.11 13.01
CA ARG A 124 8.95 -8.41 13.57
C ARG A 124 8.64 -9.56 12.61
N LYS A 125 7.81 -9.32 11.60
CA LYS A 125 7.45 -10.32 10.60
C LYS A 125 8.57 -10.47 9.56
N LEU A 126 9.40 -11.49 9.75
CA LEU A 126 10.55 -11.83 8.88
C LEU A 126 10.31 -13.09 8.05
N ASP A 127 9.06 -13.52 7.91
CA ASP A 127 8.68 -14.60 7.03
C ASP A 127 7.68 -14.13 5.98
N LEU A 128 7.68 -14.86 4.86
CA LEU A 128 6.67 -14.75 3.82
C LEU A 128 5.48 -15.67 4.10
N VAL A 129 5.46 -16.36 5.25
CA VAL A 129 4.38 -17.27 5.59
C VAL A 129 3.17 -16.43 5.92
N CYS A 130 2.13 -16.59 5.10
CA CYS A 130 0.83 -16.10 5.48
C CYS A 130 0.35 -17.03 6.60
N THR A 131 0.46 -16.59 7.86
CA THR A 131 -0.33 -17.18 8.94
C THR A 131 -1.78 -16.84 8.64
N SER A 132 -2.39 -17.58 7.72
CA SER A 132 -3.81 -17.52 7.44
C SER A 132 -4.52 -17.95 8.71
N TYR A 133 -4.93 -16.99 9.53
CA TYR A 133 -6.07 -17.23 10.40
C TYR A 133 -7.28 -17.43 9.48
N GLU A 134 -8.00 -18.52 9.73
CA GLU A 134 -9.12 -19.04 8.95
C GLU A 134 -10.15 -17.97 8.59
N LYS A 135 -10.03 -17.40 7.40
CA LYS A 135 -11.20 -16.99 6.61
C LYS A 135 -10.83 -17.06 5.15
N SER A 136 -10.69 -18.30 4.67
CA SER A 136 -10.95 -18.60 3.27
C SER A 136 -12.41 -18.27 2.98
N ALA A 137 -12.71 -16.98 2.77
CA ALA A 137 -13.77 -16.65 1.84
C ALA A 137 -13.26 -17.17 0.50
N GLU A 138 -13.68 -18.38 0.18
CA GLU A 138 -13.50 -19.04 -1.10
C GLU A 138 -13.90 -18.04 -2.19
N LEU A 139 -12.91 -17.39 -2.78
CA LEU A 139 -13.14 -16.48 -3.90
C LEU A 139 -13.36 -17.37 -5.13
N SER A 140 -14.50 -18.06 -5.16
CA SER A 140 -14.90 -18.88 -6.29
C SER A 140 -15.27 -17.95 -7.44
N CYS A 141 -14.30 -17.63 -8.31
CA CYS A 141 -14.61 -17.11 -9.64
C CYS A 141 -15.14 -18.26 -10.50
N THR A 142 -16.35 -18.74 -10.21
CA THR A 142 -17.06 -19.57 -11.18
C THR A 142 -17.44 -18.66 -12.34
N PRO A 143 -17.05 -18.96 -13.59
CA PRO A 143 -17.53 -18.20 -14.72
C PRO A 143 -19.06 -18.32 -14.72
N VAL A 144 -19.75 -17.17 -14.59
CA VAL A 144 -21.19 -17.14 -14.77
C VAL A 144 -21.44 -17.60 -16.20
N LYS A 145 -21.98 -18.80 -16.38
CA LYS A 145 -22.45 -19.29 -17.67
C LYS A 145 -23.56 -18.35 -18.11
N ALA A 146 -23.22 -17.33 -18.88
CA ALA A 146 -24.21 -16.52 -19.57
C ALA A 146 -24.99 -17.47 -20.50
N LYS A 147 -26.29 -17.61 -20.27
CA LYS A 147 -27.18 -18.23 -21.25
C LYS A 147 -27.14 -17.34 -22.49
N THR A 148 -26.43 -17.75 -23.53
CA THR A 148 -26.65 -17.20 -24.87
C THR A 148 -28.03 -17.67 -25.29
N ARG A 149 -29.05 -16.84 -25.04
CA ARG A 149 -30.36 -17.01 -25.63
C ARG A 149 -30.13 -16.99 -27.14
N GLY A 150 -30.44 -18.11 -27.79
CA GLY A 150 -30.40 -18.20 -29.25
C GLY A 150 -31.18 -17.05 -29.89
N ARG A 151 -30.77 -16.73 -31.12
CA ARG A 151 -31.28 -15.67 -32.00
C ARG A 151 -32.81 -15.53 -31.97
N PRO A 152 -33.37 -14.42 -31.46
CA PRO A 152 -34.68 -13.95 -31.89
C PRO A 152 -34.50 -13.31 -33.27
N SER A 153 -35.16 -13.85 -34.29
CA SER A 153 -35.27 -13.19 -35.58
C SER A 153 -36.27 -12.06 -35.47
N GLN A 154 -35.80 -10.84 -35.19
CA GLN A 154 -36.52 -9.61 -35.55
C GLN A 154 -35.53 -8.45 -35.60
N LYS A 155 -35.50 -7.77 -36.76
CA LYS A 155 -34.63 -6.61 -37.03
C LYS A 155 -34.97 -5.48 -36.05
N LEU A 156 -33.98 -5.01 -35.29
CA LEU A 156 -34.03 -3.71 -34.64
C LEU A 156 -32.63 -3.10 -34.62
N ASP A 157 -32.58 -1.77 -34.74
CA ASP A 157 -31.47 -0.95 -35.20
C ASP A 157 -30.09 -1.25 -34.61
N LYS A 158 -29.09 -1.18 -35.51
CA LYS A 158 -27.65 -1.29 -35.18
C LYS A 158 -27.21 -0.06 -34.38
N SER A 159 -27.48 -0.05 -33.09
CA SER A 159 -26.78 0.84 -32.16
C SER A 159 -25.52 0.12 -31.66
N THR A 160 -24.35 0.70 -31.96
CA THR A 160 -23.03 0.25 -31.48
C THR A 160 -22.71 0.76 -30.08
N ARG A 161 -23.69 1.31 -29.35
CA ARG A 161 -23.44 1.86 -28.01
C ARG A 161 -23.13 0.72 -27.03
N ARG A 162 -21.91 0.77 -26.48
CA ARG A 162 -21.53 -0.05 -25.34
C ARG A 162 -22.14 0.53 -24.08
N ASP A 163 -22.39 -0.34 -23.12
CA ASP A 163 -22.80 0.07 -21.79
C ASP A 163 -21.66 0.89 -21.14
N PRO A 164 -21.91 2.13 -20.70
CA PRO A 164 -20.93 2.94 -20.01
C PRO A 164 -20.47 2.27 -18.73
N SER A 165 -19.18 2.33 -18.46
CA SER A 165 -18.64 1.89 -17.18
C SER A 165 -19.17 2.78 -16.05
N ARG A 166 -19.26 2.23 -14.83
CA ARG A 166 -19.73 2.93 -13.62
C ARG A 166 -18.97 4.24 -13.30
N PHE A 167 -17.79 4.44 -13.88
CA PHE A 167 -16.97 5.64 -13.71
C PHE A 167 -17.14 6.68 -14.82
N GLU A 168 -17.97 6.42 -15.83
CA GLU A 168 -18.26 7.38 -16.89
C GLU A 168 -19.40 8.32 -16.47
N TYR A 169 -19.09 9.61 -16.35
CA TYR A 169 -20.11 10.65 -16.17
C TYR A 169 -20.76 10.97 -17.52
N VAL A 170 -22.07 10.72 -17.63
CA VAL A 170 -22.86 11.12 -18.81
C VAL A 170 -23.24 12.59 -18.66
N VAL A 171 -22.66 13.44 -19.49
CA VAL A 171 -23.15 14.83 -19.66
C VAL A 171 -24.40 14.76 -20.54
N SER A 172 -25.57 14.90 -19.92
CA SER A 172 -26.83 15.05 -20.64
C SER A 172 -26.94 16.48 -21.19
N ALA A 173 -26.86 16.61 -22.52
CA ALA A 173 -27.25 17.82 -23.22
C ALA A 173 -28.77 17.99 -23.11
N GLN A 174 -29.23 19.15 -22.63
CA GLN A 174 -30.62 19.57 -22.78
C GLN A 174 -30.69 20.66 -23.84
N ASP A 175 -31.47 20.36 -24.88
CA ASP A 175 -31.74 21.15 -26.06
C ASP A 175 -32.57 22.41 -25.74
N ASN A 176 -32.28 23.45 -26.52
CA ASN A 176 -33.00 24.72 -26.56
C ASN A 176 -34.45 24.54 -27.05
N HIS A 177 -35.44 24.98 -26.27
CA HIS A 177 -36.66 25.58 -26.83
C HIS A 177 -37.38 26.49 -25.82
N SER A 178 -37.67 27.71 -26.25
CA SER A 178 -38.60 28.70 -25.67
C SER A 178 -39.69 28.94 -26.73
N PRO A 179 -40.97 29.25 -26.41
CA PRO A 179 -41.34 30.61 -26.01
C PRO A 179 -42.53 30.78 -25.01
N ASP A 180 -42.52 31.96 -24.39
CA ASP A 180 -43.56 32.85 -23.81
C ASP A 180 -44.98 32.35 -23.45
N ILE A 181 -45.45 32.77 -22.25
CA ILE A 181 -46.54 33.75 -22.06
C ILE A 181 -46.50 34.34 -20.63
N MET A 182 -46.74 35.64 -20.56
CA MET A 182 -46.78 36.58 -19.43
C MET A 182 -47.83 36.26 -18.35
N SER A 183 -47.53 36.59 -17.08
CA SER A 183 -48.16 37.72 -16.34
C SER A 183 -48.00 37.63 -14.81
N SER A 184 -47.34 38.67 -14.28
CA SER A 184 -47.63 39.44 -13.04
C SER A 184 -47.25 38.96 -11.62
N SER A 185 -46.38 39.80 -11.03
CA SER A 185 -46.40 40.35 -9.66
C SER A 185 -46.11 39.47 -8.43
N THR A 186 -44.93 39.63 -7.82
CA THR A 186 -44.71 40.53 -6.65
C THR A 186 -43.37 40.22 -5.95
N THR A 187 -42.51 41.24 -5.93
CA THR A 187 -41.50 41.68 -4.93
C THR A 187 -41.24 40.82 -3.67
N PHE A 188 -39.96 40.51 -3.37
CA PHE A 188 -39.15 41.17 -2.33
C PHE A 188 -37.71 40.65 -2.28
N HIS A 189 -36.78 41.62 -2.18
CA HIS A 189 -35.35 41.48 -1.91
C HIS A 189 -35.06 40.71 -0.61
N LEU A 190 -33.89 40.07 -0.51
CA LEU A 190 -32.89 40.36 0.54
C LEU A 190 -31.53 39.70 0.25
N ILE A 191 -30.52 40.56 0.25
CA ILE A 191 -29.07 40.29 0.23
C ILE A 191 -28.65 39.98 1.67
N PHE A 192 -27.78 38.99 1.90
CA PHE A 192 -26.86 39.06 3.03
C PHE A 192 -25.54 38.32 2.72
N TRP A 193 -24.49 39.15 2.72
CA TRP A 193 -23.06 38.97 3.02
C TRP A 193 -22.34 37.66 2.68
#